data_AF-A0A0X8FLC1-F1
#
_entry.id   AF-A0A0X8FLC1-F1
#
_cell.length_a   1.000
_cell.length_b   1.000
_cell.length_c   1.000
_cell.angle_alpha   90.00
_cell.angle_beta   90.00
_cell.angle_gamma   90.00
#
_symmetry.space_group_name_H-M   'P 1'
#
loop_
_entity.id
_entity.type
_entity.pdbx_description
1 polymer ?
#
loop_
_entity_poly.entity_id
_entity_poly.type
_entity_poly.pdbx_seq_one_letter_code
_entity_poly.pdbx_strand_id
1 'polypeptide(L)'
;MAKRKKANRGLVIIMGILAVVVIASVGVYASRVINVDKNAGLVQTDKYAELRDRLDSLYYDESKVFLKENITADEIEAVGKEVAKADDKELKDQFADLETRFDALSQTNNLFDKIDGQVPLNGATMLEYVRLKDNATEKDIKKVEKAFAKQLKDTDEDGFYKVIASLLDQAKQQEALFTEVNKQIEDLKKNKDLTYEDLADQLADLRQEINKMDNNYVKARLLRLLGEADRDLTKLIGEREVKEAEDRGLSKEEVEKRRQEAEARARQAENRQRELNQQSQTVESQAPVQSSQQPSLRPSQPASRRNSQSQAPANRPSQASPSTSSQASSQEQPPTPAPEPSPSNEPPADSLKEIELPEASQPTEPSQPQPPAADSGESAPAPDSGAGEAPAGGETSTGEAAE
;
A
#
# COMPACT_ATOMS: atom_id res chain seq x y z
N MET A 1 26.14 45.17 43.66
CA MET A 1 24.97 45.39 42.77
C MET A 1 24.93 44.27 41.74
N ALA A 2 23.84 43.52 41.70
CA ALA A 2 23.65 42.39 40.81
C ALA A 2 23.18 42.86 39.43
N LYS A 3 23.67 42.22 38.35
CA LYS A 3 22.89 41.90 37.15
C LYS A 3 23.55 40.72 36.43
N ARG A 4 22.73 39.68 36.22
CA ARG A 4 23.10 38.30 35.90
C ARG A 4 23.37 38.12 34.40
N LYS A 5 24.31 37.22 34.12
CA LYS A 5 24.50 36.50 32.84
C LYS A 5 23.21 35.78 32.44
N LYS A 6 22.80 35.87 31.17
CA LYS A 6 21.90 34.90 30.53
C LYS A 6 22.75 33.84 29.86
N ALA A 7 22.74 32.63 30.43
CA ALA A 7 23.17 31.42 29.76
C ALA A 7 21.89 30.64 29.41
N ASN A 8 21.70 30.33 28.13
CA ASN A 8 20.67 29.40 27.69
C ASN A 8 21.14 27.97 27.98
N ARG A 9 20.41 27.28 28.87
CA ARG A 9 20.40 25.82 29.04
C ARG A 9 18.94 25.39 29.14
N GLY A 10 18.56 24.28 28.49
CA GLY A 10 17.28 23.62 28.74
C GLY A 10 16.79 22.69 27.64
N LEU A 11 17.42 21.52 27.51
CA LEU A 11 16.76 20.29 27.07
C LEU A 11 15.79 19.83 28.19
N VAL A 12 14.75 19.04 27.83
CA VAL A 12 13.99 18.08 28.69
C VAL A 12 12.53 18.46 29.05
N ILE A 13 11.59 17.70 28.43
CA ILE A 13 10.28 17.18 28.89
C ILE A 13 9.12 18.18 29.14
N ILE A 14 8.05 18.06 28.33
CA ILE A 14 6.66 18.13 28.82
C ILE A 14 5.84 17.01 28.15
N MET A 15 5.89 15.85 28.80
CA MET A 15 4.77 14.92 28.93
C MET A 15 3.73 15.61 29.82
N GLY A 16 2.48 15.73 29.36
CA GLY A 16 1.37 16.11 30.24
C GLY A 16 0.36 17.12 29.69
N ILE A 17 -0.46 16.70 28.72
CA ILE A 17 -1.89 17.06 28.67
C ILE A 17 -2.64 15.80 28.20
N LEU A 18 -2.69 14.82 29.09
CA LEU A 18 -3.49 13.60 28.97
C LEU A 18 -4.27 13.49 30.30
N ALA A 19 -5.10 14.49 30.55
CA ALA A 19 -6.11 14.51 31.61
C ALA A 19 -6.99 15.76 31.40
N VAL A 20 -8.31 15.54 31.41
CA VAL A 20 -9.38 16.55 31.36
C VAL A 20 -9.79 17.02 29.96
N VAL A 21 -10.43 16.12 29.19
CA VAL A 21 -11.61 16.48 28.38
C VAL A 21 -12.73 15.52 28.76
N VAL A 22 -13.25 15.69 29.96
CA VAL A 22 -14.64 15.35 30.29
C VAL A 22 -15.32 16.69 30.46
N ILE A 23 -16.18 17.06 29.49
CA ILE A 23 -17.41 17.84 29.62
C ILE A 23 -17.93 18.14 28.20
N ALA A 24 -19.09 17.54 27.88
CA ALA A 24 -20.13 18.04 26.98
C ALA A 24 -19.77 18.46 25.54
N SER A 25 -19.91 17.54 24.59
CA SER A 25 -20.45 17.85 23.26
C SER A 25 -21.95 17.52 23.23
N VAL A 26 -22.72 18.35 23.92
CA VAL A 26 -24.16 18.51 23.65
C VAL A 26 -24.27 19.41 22.41
N GLY A 27 -24.91 18.91 21.36
CA GLY A 27 -25.47 19.78 20.32
C GLY A 27 -25.35 19.28 18.89
N VAL A 28 -26.17 18.27 18.51
CA VAL A 28 -27.22 18.40 17.48
C VAL A 28 -28.23 17.29 17.74
N TYR A 29 -29.38 17.60 18.34
CA TYR A 29 -30.71 16.99 18.06
C TYR A 29 -31.78 17.71 18.91
N ALA A 30 -31.91 19.03 18.70
CA ALA A 30 -33.09 19.78 19.10
C ALA A 30 -33.88 20.11 17.85
N SER A 31 -34.77 19.20 17.43
CA SER A 31 -35.94 19.49 16.58
C SER A 31 -36.82 18.24 16.41
N ARG A 32 -37.50 17.79 17.48
CA ARG A 32 -38.86 17.28 17.35
C ARG A 32 -39.71 17.87 18.45
N VAL A 33 -40.60 18.75 18.01
CA VAL A 33 -41.49 19.58 18.80
C VAL A 33 -42.49 18.70 19.55
N ILE A 34 -42.63 19.04 20.83
CA ILE A 34 -43.67 18.68 21.78
C ILE A 34 -45.06 18.77 21.11
N ASN A 35 -45.65 17.63 20.80
CA ASN A 35 -47.10 17.44 20.88
C ASN A 35 -47.34 16.49 22.04
N VAL A 36 -47.30 17.04 23.26
CA VAL A 36 -47.79 16.33 24.45
C VAL A 36 -49.30 16.43 24.41
N ASP A 37 -49.91 15.46 23.74
CA ASP A 37 -51.30 15.13 23.93
C ASP A 37 -51.45 14.58 25.35
N LYS A 38 -52.18 15.29 26.22
CA LYS A 38 -52.27 15.01 27.66
C LYS A 38 -53.07 13.75 28.00
N ASN A 39 -53.32 12.86 27.04
CA ASN A 39 -54.11 11.63 27.19
C ASN A 39 -53.46 10.40 26.51
N ALA A 40 -52.14 10.23 26.60
CA ALA A 40 -51.49 8.96 26.24
C ALA A 40 -50.89 8.32 27.51
N GLY A 41 -51.40 7.14 27.85
CA GLY A 41 -51.10 6.43 29.09
C GLY A 41 -49.63 5.98 29.21
N LEU A 42 -49.24 5.75 30.47
CA LEU A 42 -48.14 4.88 30.88
C LEU A 42 -46.84 5.01 30.06
N VAL A 43 -46.08 6.07 30.31
CA VAL A 43 -44.62 6.01 30.10
C VAL A 43 -44.08 5.07 31.18
N GLN A 44 -44.06 3.77 30.89
CA GLN A 44 -43.08 2.89 31.53
C GLN A 44 -41.73 3.41 31.07
N THR A 45 -41.06 4.19 31.91
CA THR A 45 -39.63 4.44 31.75
C THR A 45 -38.95 3.09 31.83
N ASP A 46 -38.54 2.57 30.68
CA ASP A 46 -37.75 1.35 30.58
C ASP A 46 -36.53 1.52 31.51
N LYS A 47 -36.38 0.64 32.50
CA LYS A 47 -35.36 0.75 33.56
C LYS A 47 -33.94 0.95 33.00
N TYR A 48 -33.71 0.51 31.77
CA TYR A 48 -32.43 0.56 31.06
C TYR A 48 -32.46 1.44 29.81
N ALA A 49 -33.45 2.32 29.63
CA ALA A 49 -33.59 3.16 28.44
C ALA A 49 -32.32 4.00 28.16
N GLU A 50 -31.80 4.71 29.15
CA GLU A 50 -30.58 5.52 29.00
C GLU A 50 -29.34 4.67 28.68
N LEU A 51 -29.27 3.44 29.19
CA LEU A 51 -28.17 2.52 28.94
C LEU A 51 -28.25 1.91 27.53
N ARG A 52 -29.46 1.62 27.04
CA ARG A 52 -29.70 1.24 25.64
C ARG A 52 -29.35 2.37 24.69
N ASP A 53 -29.72 3.61 25.00
CA ASP A 53 -29.34 4.77 24.20
C ASP A 53 -27.82 4.95 24.12
N ARG A 54 -27.10 4.75 25.23
CA ARG A 54 -25.63 4.76 25.25
C ARG A 54 -25.03 3.64 24.43
N LEU A 55 -25.57 2.42 24.53
CA LEU A 55 -25.14 1.29 23.71
C LEU A 55 -25.37 1.57 22.22
N ASP A 56 -26.55 2.09 21.87
CA ASP A 56 -26.93 2.43 20.50
C ASP A 56 -26.05 3.54 19.93
N SER A 57 -25.63 4.49 20.77
CA SER A 57 -24.69 5.56 20.38
C SER A 57 -23.29 5.08 20.01
N LEU A 58 -22.94 3.82 20.32
CA LEU A 58 -21.68 3.21 19.90
C LEU A 58 -21.74 2.66 18.46
N TYR A 59 -22.92 2.65 17.85
CA TYR A 59 -23.09 2.35 16.43
C TYR A 59 -23.07 3.63 15.60
N TYR A 60 -22.72 3.48 14.31
CA TYR A 60 -22.68 4.58 13.35
C TYR A 60 -24.07 5.18 13.09
N ASP A 61 -25.08 4.31 13.00
CA ASP A 61 -26.46 4.69 12.71
C ASP A 61 -27.45 3.70 13.37
N GLU A 62 -28.74 3.97 13.22
CA GLU A 62 -29.84 3.14 13.75
C GLU A 62 -29.88 1.72 13.14
N SER A 63 -29.17 1.46 12.04
CA SER A 63 -29.11 0.13 11.43
C SER A 63 -28.23 -0.83 12.24
N LYS A 64 -27.36 -0.30 13.11
CA LYS A 64 -26.44 -1.05 13.97
C LYS A 64 -25.51 -2.01 13.21
N VAL A 65 -25.27 -1.73 11.92
CA VAL A 65 -24.34 -2.53 11.11
C VAL A 65 -22.90 -2.16 11.47
N PHE A 66 -22.55 -0.87 11.35
CA PHE A 66 -21.21 -0.37 11.61
C PHE A 66 -21.11 0.27 13.00
N LEU A 67 -19.94 0.15 13.62
CA LEU A 67 -19.59 0.89 14.84
C LEU A 67 -19.40 2.37 14.51
N LYS A 68 -19.55 3.26 15.49
CA LYS A 68 -19.35 4.70 15.27
C LYS A 68 -17.92 5.02 14.84
N GLU A 69 -17.76 6.18 14.23
CA GLU A 69 -16.43 6.71 13.87
C GLU A 69 -15.58 6.97 15.12
N ASN A 70 -14.28 6.68 15.02
CA ASN A 70 -13.26 6.89 16.03
C ASN A 70 -13.60 6.23 17.38
N ILE A 71 -14.37 5.15 17.36
CA ILE A 71 -14.72 4.38 18.56
C ILE A 71 -13.45 3.90 19.28
N THR A 72 -13.44 4.09 20.60
CA THR A 72 -12.28 3.75 21.45
C THR A 72 -12.61 2.62 22.43
N ALA A 73 -11.58 1.89 22.86
CA ALA A 73 -11.73 0.84 23.86
C ALA A 73 -12.29 1.38 25.19
N ASP A 74 -11.89 2.59 25.58
CA ASP A 74 -12.35 3.24 26.81
C ASP A 74 -13.87 3.50 26.80
N GLU A 75 -14.43 3.86 25.64
CA GLU A 75 -15.87 4.06 25.47
C GLU A 75 -16.63 2.74 25.56
N ILE A 76 -16.10 1.66 24.97
CA ILE A 76 -16.66 0.32 25.09
C ILE A 76 -16.63 -0.14 26.55
N GLU A 77 -15.50 0.01 27.22
CA GLU A 77 -15.31 -0.41 28.62
C GLU A 77 -16.26 0.34 29.57
N ALA A 78 -16.47 1.65 29.33
CA ALA A 78 -17.37 2.46 30.13
C ALA A 78 -18.82 1.95 30.05
N VAL A 79 -19.33 1.67 28.85
CA VAL A 79 -20.68 1.11 28.66
C VAL A 79 -20.76 -0.32 29.19
N GLY A 80 -19.71 -1.13 28.99
CA GLY A 80 -19.64 -2.50 29.48
C GLY A 80 -19.76 -2.63 31.00
N LYS A 81 -19.15 -1.72 31.76
CA LYS A 81 -19.29 -1.66 33.22
C LYS A 81 -20.71 -1.39 33.68
N GLU A 82 -21.51 -0.68 32.89
CA GLU A 82 -22.91 -0.40 33.18
C GLU A 82 -23.80 -1.58 32.76
N VAL A 83 -23.59 -2.15 31.57
CA VAL A 83 -24.29 -3.34 31.06
C VAL A 83 -24.07 -4.56 31.95
N ALA A 84 -22.85 -4.75 32.48
CA ALA A 84 -22.55 -5.85 33.40
C ALA A 84 -23.40 -5.81 34.68
N LYS A 85 -23.79 -4.61 35.13
CA LYS A 85 -24.63 -4.39 36.32
C LYS A 85 -26.13 -4.50 36.02
N ALA A 86 -26.52 -4.51 34.74
CA ALA A 86 -27.92 -4.67 34.35
C ALA A 86 -28.35 -6.14 34.48
N ASP A 87 -29.59 -6.36 34.91
CA ASP A 87 -30.22 -7.69 34.92
C ASP A 87 -30.96 -7.99 33.60
N ASP A 88 -30.51 -7.39 32.50
CA ASP A 88 -31.11 -7.52 31.17
C ASP A 88 -30.23 -8.39 30.29
N LYS A 89 -30.74 -9.56 29.89
CA LYS A 89 -30.02 -10.51 29.04
C LYS A 89 -29.83 -9.99 27.62
N GLU A 90 -30.84 -9.33 27.06
CA GLU A 90 -30.80 -8.83 25.69
C GLU A 90 -29.75 -7.73 25.56
N LEU A 91 -29.69 -6.82 26.53
CA LEU A 91 -28.67 -5.78 26.59
C LEU A 91 -27.25 -6.36 26.71
N LYS A 92 -27.08 -7.42 27.49
CA LYS A 92 -25.79 -8.14 27.61
C LYS A 92 -25.38 -8.83 26.32
N ASP A 93 -26.33 -9.50 25.66
CA ASP A 93 -26.10 -10.16 24.38
C ASP A 93 -25.74 -9.14 23.28
N GLN A 94 -26.42 -7.99 23.24
CA GLN A 94 -26.11 -6.88 22.33
C GLN A 94 -24.71 -6.28 22.58
N PHE A 95 -24.35 -6.06 23.84
CA PHE A 95 -23.03 -5.54 24.19
C PHE A 95 -21.91 -6.53 23.83
N ALA A 96 -22.13 -7.83 24.03
CA ALA A 96 -21.16 -8.86 23.64
C ALA A 96 -20.95 -8.94 22.12
N ASP A 97 -22.01 -8.75 21.33
CA ASP A 97 -21.88 -8.62 19.86
C ASP A 97 -21.07 -7.38 19.49
N LEU A 98 -21.34 -6.25 20.13
CA LEU A 98 -20.61 -5.00 19.92
C LEU A 98 -19.11 -5.14 20.27
N GLU A 99 -18.76 -5.79 21.39
CA GLU A 99 -17.36 -6.07 21.75
C GLU A 99 -16.69 -6.94 20.67
N THR A 100 -17.40 -7.95 20.18
CA THR A 100 -16.90 -8.84 19.13
C THR A 100 -16.67 -8.07 17.81
N ARG A 101 -17.56 -7.14 17.45
CA ARG A 101 -17.37 -6.24 16.30
C ARG A 101 -16.19 -5.31 16.49
N PHE A 102 -16.02 -4.74 17.69
CA PHE A 102 -14.91 -3.84 17.99
C PHE A 102 -13.57 -4.57 17.90
N ASP A 103 -13.49 -5.79 18.42
CA ASP A 103 -12.31 -6.64 18.30
C ASP A 103 -12.00 -6.99 16.85
N ALA A 104 -13.02 -7.32 16.04
CA ALA A 104 -12.84 -7.60 14.62
C ALA A 104 -12.34 -6.37 13.84
N LEU A 105 -12.94 -5.20 14.09
CA LEU A 105 -12.54 -3.93 13.52
C LEU A 105 -11.09 -3.59 13.88
N SER A 106 -10.77 -3.63 15.17
CA SER A 106 -9.45 -3.28 15.70
C SER A 106 -8.36 -4.21 15.17
N GLN A 107 -8.58 -5.54 15.23
CA GLN A 107 -7.61 -6.51 14.75
C GLN A 107 -7.40 -6.41 13.24
N THR A 108 -8.46 -6.21 12.45
CA THR A 108 -8.37 -6.07 10.99
C THR A 108 -7.68 -4.77 10.59
N ASN A 109 -8.08 -3.63 11.16
CA ASN A 109 -7.42 -2.34 10.92
C ASN A 109 -5.93 -2.38 11.30
N ASN A 110 -5.57 -3.16 12.31
CA ASN A 110 -4.17 -3.30 12.75
C ASN A 110 -3.28 -4.07 11.77
N LEU A 111 -3.82 -4.74 10.75
CA LEU A 111 -3.04 -5.37 9.68
C LEU A 111 -2.47 -4.35 8.69
N PHE A 112 -3.05 -3.14 8.63
CA PHE A 112 -2.72 -2.13 7.63
C PHE A 112 -2.08 -0.88 8.24
N ASP A 113 -1.26 -0.20 7.44
CA ASP A 113 -0.76 1.12 7.77
C ASP A 113 -1.89 2.14 7.81
N LYS A 114 -1.70 3.18 8.63
CA LYS A 114 -2.51 4.39 8.53
C LYS A 114 -2.02 5.22 7.36
N ILE A 115 -2.94 5.62 6.49
CA ILE A 115 -2.67 6.49 5.34
C ILE A 115 -3.21 7.87 5.68
N ASP A 116 -2.33 8.88 5.72
CA ASP A 116 -2.67 10.24 6.16
C ASP A 116 -3.44 10.30 7.49
N GLY A 117 -3.05 9.42 8.42
CA GLY A 117 -3.67 9.30 9.75
C GLY A 117 -4.99 8.54 9.78
N GLN A 118 -5.54 8.15 8.63
CA GLN A 118 -6.79 7.40 8.51
C GLN A 118 -6.55 5.89 8.63
N VAL A 119 -7.49 5.20 9.28
CA VAL A 119 -7.51 3.74 9.38
C VAL A 119 -8.35 3.16 8.22
N PRO A 120 -8.13 1.89 7.83
CA PRO A 120 -8.84 1.27 6.71
C PRO A 120 -10.36 1.34 6.79
N LEU A 121 -10.94 1.07 7.95
CA LEU A 121 -12.37 1.16 8.22
C LEU A 121 -12.62 2.04 9.44
N ASN A 122 -13.41 3.09 9.27
CA ASN A 122 -13.82 4.01 10.33
C ASN A 122 -15.30 4.36 10.17
N GLY A 123 -16.15 3.98 11.13
CA GLY A 123 -17.58 4.10 10.91
C GLY A 123 -18.05 3.16 9.81
N ALA A 124 -18.96 3.68 8.97
CA ALA A 124 -19.31 3.08 7.68
C ALA A 124 -18.35 3.48 6.54
N THR A 125 -17.26 4.21 6.81
CA THR A 125 -16.35 4.71 5.78
C THR A 125 -15.13 3.80 5.64
N MET A 126 -14.85 3.33 4.42
CA MET A 126 -13.69 2.50 4.10
C MET A 126 -12.75 3.21 3.13
N LEU A 127 -11.44 3.17 3.39
CA LEU A 127 -10.44 3.61 2.42
C LEU A 127 -10.51 2.75 1.16
N GLU A 128 -10.51 3.39 -0.01
CA GLU A 128 -10.53 2.69 -1.30
C GLU A 128 -9.25 1.86 -1.50
N TYR A 129 -8.10 2.43 -1.10
CA TYR A 129 -6.82 1.74 -1.12
C TYR A 129 -6.24 1.64 0.28
N VAL A 130 -5.80 0.43 0.62
CA VAL A 130 -5.14 0.11 1.89
C VAL A 130 -3.75 -0.45 1.61
N ARG A 131 -2.83 -0.29 2.57
CA ARG A 131 -1.48 -0.84 2.50
C ARG A 131 -1.23 -1.73 3.69
N LEU A 132 -0.92 -3.01 3.45
CA LEU A 132 -0.54 -3.96 4.48
C LEU A 132 0.74 -3.46 5.18
N LYS A 133 0.82 -3.58 6.50
CA LYS A 133 2.02 -3.22 7.27
C LYS A 133 3.22 -4.05 6.82
N ASP A 134 4.42 -3.49 6.99
CA ASP A 134 5.66 -4.17 6.60
C ASP A 134 5.91 -5.48 7.35
N ASN A 135 5.46 -5.55 8.61
CA ASN A 135 5.66 -6.69 9.50
C ASN A 135 4.44 -7.62 9.60
N ALA A 136 3.35 -7.35 8.88
CA ALA A 136 2.19 -8.22 8.88
C ALA A 136 2.47 -9.45 8.00
N THR A 137 2.16 -10.63 8.53
CA THR A 137 2.42 -11.92 7.87
C THR A 137 1.14 -12.68 7.58
N GLU A 138 1.22 -13.73 6.75
CA GLU A 138 0.10 -14.66 6.53
C GLU A 138 -0.46 -15.23 7.85
N LYS A 139 0.40 -15.44 8.86
CA LYS A 139 -0.01 -15.92 10.18
C LYS A 139 -0.87 -14.92 10.92
N ASP A 140 -0.58 -13.62 10.80
CA ASP A 140 -1.35 -12.55 11.44
C ASP A 140 -2.73 -12.44 10.80
N ILE A 141 -2.80 -12.53 9.47
CA ILE A 141 -4.07 -12.54 8.73
C ILE A 141 -4.92 -13.76 9.16
N LYS A 142 -4.33 -14.97 9.12
CA LYS A 142 -4.99 -16.21 9.55
C LYS A 142 -5.43 -16.18 11.01
N LYS A 143 -4.73 -15.44 11.87
CA LYS A 143 -5.12 -15.27 13.28
C LYS A 143 -6.44 -14.51 13.39
N VAL A 144 -6.60 -13.42 12.64
CA VAL A 144 -7.85 -12.66 12.59
C VAL A 144 -8.98 -13.52 12.00
N GLU A 145 -8.72 -14.20 10.88
CA GLU A 145 -9.72 -15.10 10.27
C GLU A 145 -10.20 -16.19 11.23
N LYS A 146 -9.28 -16.81 11.97
CA LYS A 146 -9.62 -17.86 12.94
C LYS A 146 -10.40 -17.30 14.13
N ALA A 147 -10.03 -16.12 14.62
CA ALA A 147 -10.71 -15.47 15.74
C ALA A 147 -12.19 -15.20 15.42
N PHE A 148 -12.49 -14.84 14.17
CA PHE A 148 -13.83 -14.46 13.72
C PHE A 148 -14.43 -15.45 12.69
N ALA A 149 -13.95 -16.69 12.68
CA ALA A 149 -14.30 -17.67 11.65
C ALA A 149 -15.79 -18.01 11.56
N LYS A 150 -16.54 -17.82 12.65
CA LYS A 150 -18.00 -18.03 12.63
C LYS A 150 -18.70 -16.86 11.94
N GLN A 151 -18.33 -15.65 12.32
CA GLN A 151 -18.89 -14.41 11.80
C GLN A 151 -18.54 -14.19 10.33
N LEU A 152 -17.34 -14.59 9.92
CA LEU A 152 -16.88 -14.49 8.53
C LEU A 152 -17.48 -15.54 7.58
N LYS A 153 -18.18 -16.57 8.10
CA LYS A 153 -18.87 -17.57 7.26
C LYS A 153 -20.23 -17.10 6.76
N ASP A 154 -20.90 -16.25 7.53
CA ASP A 154 -22.27 -15.81 7.27
C ASP A 154 -22.29 -14.35 6.78
N THR A 155 -21.39 -13.99 5.86
CA THR A 155 -21.17 -12.59 5.41
C THR A 155 -22.25 -12.04 4.51
N ASP A 156 -23.12 -12.89 3.94
CA ASP A 156 -24.18 -12.45 3.02
C ASP A 156 -25.29 -11.65 3.74
N GLU A 157 -25.42 -11.79 5.06
CA GLU A 157 -26.46 -11.13 5.86
C GLU A 157 -25.94 -9.97 6.72
N ASP A 158 -24.62 -9.88 6.94
CA ASP A 158 -24.00 -8.86 7.78
C ASP A 158 -23.01 -7.97 6.99
N GLY A 159 -23.45 -6.75 6.70
CA GLY A 159 -22.66 -5.76 5.97
C GLY A 159 -21.32 -5.43 6.62
N PHE A 160 -21.20 -5.53 7.95
CA PHE A 160 -19.94 -5.28 8.64
C PHE A 160 -18.95 -6.41 8.40
N TYR A 161 -19.33 -7.67 8.64
CA TYR A 161 -18.42 -8.79 8.45
C TYR A 161 -18.08 -9.03 6.98
N LYS A 162 -18.95 -8.61 6.04
CA LYS A 162 -18.61 -8.55 4.61
C LYS A 162 -17.46 -7.58 4.32
N VAL A 163 -17.46 -6.39 4.92
CA VAL A 163 -16.37 -5.42 4.78
C VAL A 163 -15.09 -5.93 5.45
N ILE A 164 -15.20 -6.53 6.65
CA ILE A 164 -14.05 -7.16 7.31
C ILE A 164 -13.44 -8.27 6.42
N ALA A 165 -14.27 -9.14 5.84
CA ALA A 165 -13.81 -10.18 4.91
C ALA A 165 -13.11 -9.58 3.69
N SER A 166 -13.68 -8.53 3.08
CA SER A 166 -13.07 -7.83 1.95
C SER A 166 -11.69 -7.25 2.29
N LEU A 167 -11.53 -6.66 3.48
CA LEU A 167 -10.23 -6.18 3.95
C LEU A 167 -9.25 -7.34 4.16
N LEU A 168 -9.68 -8.44 4.78
CA LEU A 168 -8.83 -9.62 4.95
C LEU A 168 -8.38 -10.20 3.61
N ASP A 169 -9.23 -10.21 2.59
CA ASP A 169 -8.86 -10.66 1.25
C ASP A 169 -7.86 -9.70 0.58
N GLN A 170 -8.03 -8.39 0.72
CA GLN A 170 -7.02 -7.42 0.28
C GLN A 170 -5.68 -7.63 1.00
N ALA A 171 -5.68 -7.94 2.31
CA ALA A 171 -4.47 -8.26 3.05
C ALA A 171 -3.78 -9.52 2.49
N LYS A 172 -4.53 -10.59 2.21
CA LYS A 172 -3.98 -11.82 1.62
C LYS A 172 -3.40 -11.61 0.25
N GLN A 173 -4.10 -10.86 -0.62
CA GLN A 173 -3.61 -10.56 -1.96
C GLN A 173 -2.30 -9.79 -1.92
N GLN A 174 -2.20 -8.79 -1.03
CA GLN A 174 -0.96 -8.05 -0.84
C GLN A 174 0.15 -8.93 -0.25
N GLU A 175 -0.15 -9.76 0.76
CA GLU A 175 0.82 -10.67 1.36
C GLU A 175 1.37 -11.68 0.34
N ALA A 176 0.50 -12.32 -0.45
CA ALA A 176 0.90 -13.25 -1.48
C ALA A 176 1.78 -12.57 -2.55
N LEU A 177 1.44 -11.35 -2.94
CA LEU A 177 2.22 -10.56 -3.89
C LEU A 177 3.61 -10.22 -3.34
N PHE A 178 3.70 -9.72 -2.10
CA PHE A 178 4.99 -9.43 -1.47
C PHE A 178 5.83 -10.70 -1.29
N THR A 179 5.20 -11.82 -0.92
CA THR A 179 5.87 -13.11 -0.77
C THR A 179 6.41 -13.63 -2.10
N GLU A 180 5.65 -13.53 -3.19
CA GLU A 180 6.11 -13.96 -4.52
C GLU A 180 7.27 -13.11 -5.03
N VAL A 181 7.16 -11.77 -4.94
CA VAL A 181 8.25 -10.87 -5.38
C VAL A 181 9.53 -11.11 -4.55
N ASN A 182 9.40 -11.26 -3.23
CA ASN A 182 10.56 -11.59 -2.37
C ASN A 182 11.17 -12.94 -2.73
N LYS A 183 10.34 -13.93 -3.07
CA LYS A 183 10.82 -15.24 -3.50
C LYS A 183 11.59 -15.14 -4.81
N GLN A 184 11.09 -14.40 -5.80
CA GLN A 184 11.80 -14.16 -7.07
C GLN A 184 13.15 -13.48 -6.83
N ILE A 185 13.22 -12.48 -5.95
CA ILE A 185 14.47 -11.81 -5.55
C ILE A 185 15.44 -12.80 -4.86
N GLU A 186 14.95 -13.67 -3.99
CA GLU A 186 15.78 -14.67 -3.30
C GLU A 186 16.23 -15.81 -4.23
N ASP A 187 15.43 -16.18 -5.22
CA ASP A 187 15.81 -17.16 -6.25
C ASP A 187 16.90 -16.58 -7.16
N LEU A 188 16.77 -15.31 -7.56
CA LEU A 188 17.81 -14.53 -8.23
C LEU A 188 19.13 -14.53 -7.44
N LYS A 189 19.06 -14.24 -6.14
CA LYS A 189 20.22 -14.21 -5.25
C LYS A 189 20.95 -15.56 -5.16
N LYS A 190 20.21 -16.66 -5.21
CA LYS A 190 20.76 -18.03 -5.18
C LYS A 190 21.30 -18.48 -6.53
N ASN A 191 20.87 -17.87 -7.63
CA ASN A 191 21.35 -18.20 -8.96
C ASN A 191 22.83 -17.80 -9.12
N LYS A 192 23.70 -18.81 -9.25
CA LYS A 192 25.16 -18.66 -9.38
C LYS A 192 25.60 -18.20 -10.77
N ASP A 193 24.75 -18.42 -11.76
CA ASP A 193 25.03 -18.07 -13.16
C ASP A 193 24.35 -16.75 -13.56
N LEU A 194 23.71 -16.06 -12.60
CA LEU A 194 23.07 -14.78 -12.83
C LEU A 194 24.07 -13.74 -13.36
N THR A 195 23.78 -13.19 -14.54
CA THR A 195 24.55 -12.09 -15.14
C THR A 195 23.85 -10.74 -14.94
N TYR A 196 24.55 -9.64 -15.25
CA TYR A 196 23.95 -8.30 -15.22
C TYR A 196 22.81 -8.13 -16.24
N GLU A 197 22.85 -8.82 -17.38
CA GLU A 197 21.83 -8.77 -18.42
C GLU A 197 20.56 -9.49 -17.95
N ASP A 198 20.71 -10.71 -17.43
CA ASP A 198 19.59 -11.45 -16.83
C ASP A 198 18.91 -10.67 -15.69
N LEU A 199 19.71 -10.02 -14.84
CA LEU A 199 19.19 -9.19 -13.76
C LEU A 199 18.40 -8.00 -14.33
N ALA A 200 18.90 -7.32 -15.36
CA ALA A 200 18.24 -6.17 -15.96
C ALA A 200 16.88 -6.57 -16.56
N ASP A 201 16.81 -7.69 -17.27
CA ASP A 201 15.59 -8.19 -17.89
C ASP A 201 14.55 -8.58 -16.83
N GLN A 202 14.94 -9.35 -15.81
CA GLN A 202 14.01 -9.75 -14.76
C GLN A 202 13.48 -8.57 -13.95
N LEU A 203 14.32 -7.57 -13.65
CA LEU A 203 13.86 -6.37 -12.96
C LEU A 203 12.95 -5.51 -13.85
N ALA A 204 13.16 -5.50 -15.17
CA ALA A 204 12.29 -4.80 -16.11
C ALA A 204 10.90 -5.44 -16.17
N ASP A 205 10.82 -6.77 -16.21
CA ASP A 205 9.57 -7.53 -16.16
C ASP A 205 8.80 -7.25 -14.87
N LEU A 206 9.47 -7.36 -13.71
CA LEU A 206 8.87 -7.03 -12.42
C LEU A 206 8.37 -5.60 -12.35
N ARG A 207 9.16 -4.63 -12.85
CA ARG A 207 8.74 -3.23 -12.90
C ARG A 207 7.50 -3.05 -13.77
N GLN A 208 7.40 -3.75 -14.90
CA GLN A 208 6.24 -3.69 -15.77
C GLN A 208 4.98 -4.24 -15.09
N GLU A 209 5.10 -5.35 -14.35
CA GLU A 209 4.00 -5.89 -13.55
C GLU A 209 3.56 -4.95 -12.43
N ILE A 210 4.52 -4.39 -11.69
CA ILE A 210 4.28 -3.39 -10.64
C ILE A 210 3.54 -2.17 -11.19
N ASN A 211 3.92 -1.68 -12.38
CA ASN A 211 3.29 -0.50 -12.98
C ASN A 211 1.81 -0.72 -13.36
N LYS A 212 1.37 -1.97 -13.58
CA LYS A 212 -0.02 -2.32 -13.91
C LYS A 212 -0.95 -2.31 -12.69
N MET A 213 -0.42 -2.19 -11.47
CA MET A 213 -1.23 -2.22 -10.25
C MET A 213 -2.01 -0.93 -10.07
N ASP A 214 -3.28 -1.03 -9.66
CA ASP A 214 -4.11 0.16 -9.38
C ASP A 214 -3.79 0.79 -8.03
N ASN A 215 -3.45 -0.03 -7.03
CA ASN A 215 -3.13 0.45 -5.68
C ASN A 215 -1.73 1.10 -5.66
N ASN A 216 -1.70 2.42 -5.73
CA ASN A 216 -0.47 3.21 -5.73
C ASN A 216 0.38 3.04 -4.46
N TYR A 217 -0.22 2.77 -3.30
CA TYR A 217 0.54 2.53 -2.06
C TYR A 217 1.31 1.20 -2.10
N VAL A 218 0.70 0.15 -2.66
CA VAL A 218 1.35 -1.15 -2.88
C VAL A 218 2.41 -1.04 -3.97
N LYS A 219 2.08 -0.37 -5.08
CA LYS A 219 3.03 -0.07 -6.17
C LYS A 219 4.27 0.65 -5.67
N ALA A 220 4.09 1.71 -4.88
CA ALA A 220 5.19 2.47 -4.30
C ALA A 220 6.10 1.57 -3.42
N ARG A 221 5.51 0.71 -2.59
CA ARG A 221 6.27 -0.23 -1.75
C ARG A 221 7.07 -1.24 -2.60
N LEU A 222 6.47 -1.80 -3.65
CA LEU A 222 7.17 -2.74 -4.52
C LEU A 222 8.28 -2.09 -5.34
N LEU A 223 8.12 -0.84 -5.78
CA LEU A 223 9.19 -0.09 -6.45
C LEU A 223 10.41 0.12 -5.54
N ARG A 224 10.18 0.39 -4.24
CA ARG A 224 11.26 0.46 -3.23
C ARG A 224 11.99 -0.87 -3.09
N LEU A 225 11.23 -1.96 -2.93
CA LEU A 225 11.77 -3.31 -2.83
C LEU A 225 12.60 -3.69 -4.07
N LEU A 226 12.11 -3.36 -5.26
CA LEU A 226 12.80 -3.61 -6.52
C LEU A 226 14.13 -2.84 -6.62
N GLY A 227 14.15 -1.57 -6.18
CA GLY A 227 15.37 -0.77 -6.16
C GLY A 227 16.41 -1.26 -5.16
N GLU A 228 15.98 -1.77 -4.01
CA GLU A 228 16.87 -2.44 -3.04
C GLU A 228 17.45 -3.73 -3.64
N ALA A 229 16.61 -4.55 -4.27
CA ALA A 229 17.02 -5.78 -4.92
C ALA A 229 18.03 -5.55 -6.07
N ASP A 230 17.80 -4.55 -6.92
CA ASP A 230 18.73 -4.17 -8.01
C ASP A 230 20.13 -3.86 -7.47
N ARG A 231 20.21 -3.01 -6.43
CA ARG A 231 21.48 -2.67 -5.79
C ARG A 231 22.18 -3.90 -5.23
N ASP A 232 21.46 -4.72 -4.45
CA ASP A 232 22.04 -5.83 -3.72
C ASP A 232 22.48 -6.97 -4.65
N LEU A 233 21.66 -7.29 -5.66
CA LEU A 233 21.99 -8.30 -6.66
C LEU A 233 23.13 -7.85 -7.57
N THR A 234 23.17 -6.57 -7.98
CA THR A 234 24.29 -6.02 -8.77
C THR A 234 25.61 -6.16 -8.01
N LYS A 235 25.62 -5.82 -6.71
CA LYS A 235 26.82 -5.98 -5.86
C LYS A 235 27.23 -7.44 -5.75
N LEU A 236 26.26 -8.34 -5.54
CA LEU A 236 26.50 -9.78 -5.43
C LEU A 236 27.12 -10.37 -6.71
N ILE A 237 26.62 -9.97 -7.88
CA ILE A 237 27.18 -10.40 -9.18
C ILE A 237 28.63 -9.93 -9.29
N GLY A 238 28.90 -8.66 -9.01
CA GLY A 238 30.25 -8.11 -9.07
C GLY A 238 31.23 -8.79 -8.11
N GLU A 239 30.82 -9.04 -6.87
CA GLU A 239 31.61 -9.79 -5.88
C GLU A 239 31.92 -11.22 -6.37
N ARG A 240 30.95 -11.88 -7.00
CA ARG A 240 31.12 -13.22 -7.56
C ARG A 240 32.10 -13.23 -8.72
N GLU A 241 31.99 -12.30 -9.67
CA GLU A 241 32.89 -12.20 -10.81
C GLU A 241 34.35 -11.92 -10.39
N VAL A 242 34.55 -11.02 -9.41
CA VAL A 242 35.89 -10.74 -8.86
C VAL A 242 36.46 -11.98 -8.19
N LYS A 243 35.66 -12.67 -7.37
CA LYS A 243 36.10 -13.89 -6.70
C LYS A 243 36.43 -15.01 -7.69
N GLU A 244 35.61 -15.18 -8.74
CA GLU A 244 35.87 -16.17 -9.77
C GLU A 244 37.15 -15.86 -10.56
N ALA A 245 37.42 -14.58 -10.84
CA ALA A 245 38.68 -14.14 -11.45
C ALA A 245 39.90 -14.49 -10.57
N GLU A 246 39.79 -14.26 -9.26
CA GLU A 246 40.82 -14.62 -8.28
C GLU A 246 41.02 -16.14 -8.19
N ASP A 247 39.92 -16.91 -8.12
CA ASP A 247 39.94 -18.38 -8.03
C ASP A 247 40.50 -19.04 -9.31
N ARG A 248 40.30 -18.42 -10.48
CA ARG A 248 40.88 -18.85 -11.77
C ARG A 248 42.34 -18.44 -11.94
N GLY A 249 42.92 -17.70 -11.00
CA GLY A 249 44.30 -17.25 -11.05
C GLY A 249 44.59 -16.23 -12.16
N LEU A 250 43.60 -15.41 -12.51
CA LEU A 250 43.81 -14.30 -13.45
C LEU A 250 44.85 -13.31 -12.91
N SER A 251 45.42 -12.51 -13.82
CA SER A 251 46.42 -11.53 -13.43
C SER A 251 45.84 -10.48 -12.46
N LYS A 252 46.69 -9.89 -11.62
CA LYS A 252 46.25 -8.82 -10.70
C LYS A 252 45.60 -7.64 -11.43
N GLU A 253 46.08 -7.34 -12.64
CA GLU A 253 45.51 -6.28 -13.47
C GLU A 253 44.10 -6.63 -13.96
N GLU A 254 43.86 -7.87 -14.38
CA GLU A 254 42.52 -8.34 -14.78
C GLU A 254 41.55 -8.39 -13.60
N VAL A 255 41.99 -8.87 -12.43
CA VAL A 255 41.17 -8.87 -11.20
C VAL A 255 40.81 -7.44 -10.79
N GLU A 256 41.76 -6.51 -10.85
CA GLU A 256 41.51 -5.11 -10.50
C GLU A 256 40.58 -4.43 -11.52
N LYS A 257 40.74 -4.73 -12.81
CA LYS A 257 39.80 -4.28 -13.84
C LYS A 257 38.37 -4.77 -13.56
N ARG A 258 38.20 -6.05 -13.20
CA ARG A 258 36.90 -6.61 -12.81
C ARG A 258 36.33 -5.94 -11.57
N ARG A 259 37.16 -5.63 -10.57
CA ARG A 259 36.75 -4.90 -9.36
C ARG A 259 36.26 -3.50 -9.69
N GLN A 260 36.95 -2.77 -10.56
CA GLN A 260 36.53 -1.45 -11.01
C GLN A 260 35.22 -1.48 -11.82
N GLU A 261 35.06 -2.47 -12.71
CA GLU A 261 33.82 -2.68 -13.45
C GLU A 261 32.65 -3.00 -12.51
N ALA A 262 32.85 -3.88 -11.52
CA ALA A 262 31.86 -4.20 -10.48
C ALA A 262 31.47 -2.96 -9.66
N GLU A 263 32.45 -2.13 -9.26
CA GLU A 263 32.17 -0.89 -8.52
C GLU A 263 31.41 0.13 -9.38
N ALA A 264 31.77 0.28 -10.66
CA ALA A 264 31.07 1.15 -11.59
C ALA A 264 29.60 0.71 -11.76
N ARG A 265 29.35 -0.60 -11.89
CA ARG A 265 28.00 -1.17 -11.96
C ARG A 265 27.23 -0.97 -10.66
N ALA A 266 27.86 -1.16 -9.51
CA ALA A 266 27.24 -0.90 -8.21
C ALA A 266 26.80 0.57 -8.06
N ARG A 267 27.64 1.52 -8.49
CA ARG A 267 27.28 2.95 -8.53
C ARG A 267 26.10 3.23 -9.46
N GLN A 268 26.04 2.57 -10.62
CA GLN A 268 24.88 2.67 -11.52
C GLN A 268 23.60 2.13 -10.86
N ALA A 269 23.69 0.98 -10.17
CA ALA A 269 22.54 0.41 -9.45
C ALA A 269 22.08 1.30 -8.28
N GLU A 270 23.00 1.98 -7.59
CA GLU A 270 22.64 2.97 -6.56
C GLU A 270 21.88 4.17 -7.16
N ASN A 271 22.24 4.62 -8.36
CA ASN A 271 21.49 5.66 -9.06
C ASN A 271 20.09 5.16 -9.47
N ARG A 272 19.97 3.95 -10.02
CA ARG A 272 18.67 3.34 -10.35
C ARG A 272 17.79 3.13 -9.12
N GLN A 273 18.38 2.73 -7.98
CA GLN A 273 17.66 2.66 -6.71
C GLN A 273 17.10 4.02 -6.30
N ARG A 274 17.89 5.10 -6.43
CA ARG A 274 17.41 6.46 -6.14
C ARG A 274 16.27 6.86 -7.06
N GLU A 275 16.36 6.56 -8.35
CA GLU A 275 15.30 6.82 -9.32
C GLU A 275 14.01 6.06 -8.97
N LEU A 276 14.10 4.78 -8.62
CA LEU A 276 12.96 3.97 -8.19
C LEU A 276 12.36 4.47 -6.86
N ASN A 277 13.19 4.94 -5.93
CA ASN A 277 12.73 5.55 -4.69
C ASN A 277 12.00 6.89 -4.93
N GLN A 278 12.50 7.72 -5.86
CA GLN A 278 11.81 8.94 -6.28
C GLN A 278 10.49 8.63 -6.98
N GLN A 279 10.48 7.60 -7.84
CA GLN A 279 9.25 7.14 -8.49
C GLN A 279 8.25 6.62 -7.45
N SER A 280 8.71 5.85 -6.46
CA SER A 280 7.90 5.36 -5.35
C SER A 280 7.24 6.51 -4.58
N GLN A 281 8.02 7.54 -4.19
CA GLN A 281 7.49 8.73 -3.53
C GLN A 281 6.50 9.51 -4.39
N THR A 282 6.75 9.60 -5.70
CA THR A 282 5.86 10.28 -6.64
C THR A 282 4.53 9.54 -6.77
N VAL A 283 4.57 8.22 -6.92
CA VAL A 283 3.38 7.37 -7.00
C VAL A 283 2.58 7.44 -5.71
N GLU A 284 3.24 7.39 -4.56
CA GLU A 284 2.60 7.46 -3.24
C GLU A 284 1.97 8.84 -2.98
N SER A 285 2.65 9.93 -3.33
CA SER A 285 2.11 11.30 -3.16
C SER A 285 0.98 11.65 -4.14
N GLN A 286 0.89 10.96 -5.27
CA GLN A 286 -0.22 11.08 -6.22
C GLN A 286 -1.36 10.09 -5.91
N ALA A 287 -1.21 9.22 -4.90
CA ALA A 287 -2.23 8.26 -4.55
C ALA A 287 -3.46 9.00 -3.98
N PRO A 288 -4.67 8.75 -4.53
CA PRO A 288 -5.86 9.35 -3.96
C PRO A 288 -6.11 8.77 -2.56
N VAL A 289 -6.35 9.65 -1.60
CA VAL A 289 -7.00 9.28 -0.33
C VAL A 289 -8.50 9.39 -0.56
N GLN A 290 -9.03 8.39 -1.26
CA GLN A 290 -10.46 8.26 -1.48
C GLN A 290 -11.04 7.28 -0.47
N SER A 291 -12.19 7.66 0.08
CA SER A 291 -12.94 6.84 1.02
C SER A 291 -14.34 6.64 0.48
N SER A 292 -14.82 5.42 0.57
CA SER A 292 -16.16 5.03 0.13
C SER A 292 -17.04 4.77 1.35
N GLN A 293 -18.23 5.37 1.37
CA GLN A 293 -19.25 5.00 2.34
C GLN A 293 -19.80 3.63 1.98
N GLN A 294 -19.75 2.72 2.94
CA GLN A 294 -20.32 1.39 2.83
C GLN A 294 -21.82 1.49 3.10
N PRO A 295 -22.65 0.88 2.23
CA PRO A 295 -24.08 0.91 2.44
C PRO A 295 -24.43 0.13 3.70
N SER A 296 -25.17 0.76 4.61
CA SER A 296 -25.86 0.09 5.71
C SER A 296 -27.00 -0.77 5.14
N LEU A 297 -26.68 -1.92 4.55
CA LEU A 297 -27.67 -2.87 4.07
C LEU A 297 -28.33 -3.53 5.28
N ARG A 298 -29.58 -3.13 5.55
CA ARG A 298 -30.43 -3.80 6.53
C ARG A 298 -30.68 -5.25 6.05
N PRO A 299 -30.61 -6.27 6.93
CA PRO A 299 -31.07 -7.60 6.57
C PRO A 299 -32.51 -7.51 6.06
N SER A 300 -32.73 -7.97 4.84
CA SER A 300 -34.05 -7.99 4.24
C SER A 300 -34.91 -8.95 5.06
N GLN A 301 -35.79 -8.41 5.91
CA GLN A 301 -36.87 -9.22 6.48
C GLN A 301 -37.60 -9.93 5.34
N PRO A 302 -37.85 -11.24 5.42
CA PRO A 302 -38.60 -11.93 4.39
C PRO A 302 -39.98 -11.30 4.26
N ALA A 303 -40.26 -10.74 3.08
CA ALA A 303 -41.54 -10.16 2.74
C ALA A 303 -42.63 -11.24 2.74
N SER A 304 -43.28 -11.44 3.88
CA SER A 304 -44.54 -12.17 3.95
C SER A 304 -45.71 -11.26 3.58
N ARG A 305 -45.95 -11.20 2.27
CA ARG A 305 -47.22 -11.17 1.53
C ARG A 305 -48.52 -10.66 2.24
N ARG A 306 -49.10 -9.65 1.58
CA ARG A 306 -50.52 -9.55 1.10
C ARG A 306 -51.56 -8.91 2.04
N ASN A 307 -51.94 -7.66 1.77
CA ASN A 307 -53.24 -7.39 1.15
C ASN A 307 -53.34 -6.00 0.48
N SER A 308 -54.11 -5.98 -0.60
CA SER A 308 -54.29 -4.93 -1.61
C SER A 308 -55.19 -3.77 -1.16
N GLN A 309 -54.92 -2.54 -1.61
CA GLN A 309 -55.94 -1.75 -2.32
C GLN A 309 -55.34 -0.53 -3.04
N SER A 310 -55.90 -0.33 -4.22
CA SER A 310 -55.51 0.56 -5.30
C SER A 310 -55.51 2.05 -4.95
N GLN A 311 -54.59 2.81 -5.56
CA GLN A 311 -54.94 4.00 -6.34
C GLN A 311 -53.75 4.40 -7.24
N ALA A 312 -53.93 4.21 -8.55
CA ALA A 312 -53.18 4.94 -9.56
C ALA A 312 -53.71 6.39 -9.62
N PRO A 313 -52.88 7.35 -10.08
CA PRO A 313 -53.09 7.73 -11.47
C PRO A 313 -51.80 7.83 -12.29
N ALA A 314 -52.02 7.74 -13.60
CA ALA A 314 -51.05 7.63 -14.67
C ALA A 314 -50.50 8.98 -15.18
N ASN A 315 -49.51 8.85 -16.06
CA ASN A 315 -48.94 9.81 -17.03
C ASN A 315 -47.93 10.82 -16.43
N ARG A 316 -46.71 10.99 -16.97
CA ARG A 316 -46.29 11.03 -18.39
C ARG A 316 -44.73 10.97 -18.47
N PRO A 317 -44.11 10.48 -19.56
CA PRO A 317 -42.65 10.36 -19.70
C PRO A 317 -42.01 11.59 -20.36
N SER A 318 -40.76 11.90 -20.00
CA SER A 318 -39.81 12.73 -20.77
C SER A 318 -38.41 12.37 -20.28
N GLN A 319 -37.67 11.57 -21.04
CA GLN A 319 -36.76 11.96 -22.13
C GLN A 319 -35.32 12.06 -21.62
N ALA A 320 -34.53 11.12 -22.12
CA ALA A 320 -33.08 11.16 -22.12
C ALA A 320 -32.57 12.40 -22.86
N SER A 321 -31.41 12.90 -22.45
CA SER A 321 -30.42 13.39 -23.40
C SER A 321 -29.00 13.19 -22.84
N PRO A 322 -28.10 12.61 -23.63
CA PRO A 322 -26.66 12.55 -23.37
C PRO A 322 -26.00 13.86 -23.85
N SER A 323 -24.72 14.06 -23.53
CA SER A 323 -23.91 15.07 -24.20
C SER A 323 -22.51 14.52 -24.48
N THR A 324 -22.29 14.16 -25.74
CA THR A 324 -21.01 13.98 -26.41
C THR A 324 -21.04 14.80 -27.70
N SER A 325 -19.84 15.16 -28.20
CA SER A 325 -19.49 15.82 -29.48
C SER A 325 -19.63 17.36 -29.53
N SER A 326 -18.76 18.18 -30.15
CA SER A 326 -17.50 17.96 -30.89
C SER A 326 -16.86 19.30 -31.31
N GLN A 327 -15.56 19.23 -31.65
CA GLN A 327 -14.89 19.86 -32.81
C GLN A 327 -14.23 21.26 -32.75
N ALA A 328 -13.03 21.22 -33.32
CA ALA A 328 -12.05 22.26 -33.63
C ALA A 328 -12.43 23.18 -34.79
N SER A 329 -11.77 24.36 -34.85
CA SER A 329 -11.10 24.87 -36.06
C SER A 329 -10.08 25.96 -35.74
N SER A 330 -8.91 25.83 -36.36
CA SER A 330 -7.82 26.81 -36.62
C SER A 330 -8.37 28.03 -37.41
N GLN A 331 -7.70 29.16 -37.68
CA GLN A 331 -6.30 29.57 -37.81
C GLN A 331 -6.31 31.10 -38.10
N GLU A 332 -5.38 31.90 -37.58
CA GLU A 332 -4.65 32.98 -38.30
C GLU A 332 -3.84 33.87 -37.33
N GLN A 333 -2.59 34.12 -37.72
CA GLN A 333 -1.52 34.94 -37.15
C GLN A 333 -0.93 35.75 -38.34
N PRO A 334 -0.01 36.74 -38.25
CA PRO A 334 0.65 37.41 -37.10
C PRO A 334 0.70 38.97 -37.35
N PRO A 335 1.67 39.85 -36.92
CA PRO A 335 3.10 39.69 -36.59
C PRO A 335 3.60 40.27 -35.23
N THR A 336 4.81 39.84 -34.89
CA THR A 336 5.73 40.25 -33.81
C THR A 336 6.22 41.71 -33.92
N PRO A 337 6.70 42.33 -32.82
CA PRO A 337 8.15 42.57 -32.72
C PRO A 337 8.75 42.37 -31.30
N ALA A 338 10.06 42.16 -31.25
CA ALA A 338 10.96 42.21 -30.07
C ALA A 338 12.06 43.27 -30.34
N PRO A 339 13.08 43.55 -29.48
CA PRO A 339 13.35 43.16 -28.07
C PRO A 339 13.90 44.31 -27.14
N GLU A 340 14.09 43.99 -25.83
CA GLU A 340 15.07 44.52 -24.82
C GLU A 340 15.04 46.00 -24.33
N PRO A 341 15.64 46.39 -23.16
CA PRO A 341 16.68 45.71 -22.34
C PRO A 341 16.50 45.63 -20.80
N SER A 342 17.41 44.88 -20.17
CA SER A 342 17.72 44.73 -18.73
C SER A 342 18.04 46.03 -17.98
N PRO A 343 18.13 45.97 -16.63
CA PRO A 343 19.43 46.29 -16.04
C PRO A 343 19.90 45.34 -14.93
N SER A 344 21.21 45.07 -14.98
CA SER A 344 22.08 44.64 -13.89
C SER A 344 22.10 45.65 -12.73
N ASN A 345 22.29 45.16 -11.50
CA ASN A 345 23.26 45.76 -10.59
C ASN A 345 23.78 44.72 -9.58
N GLU A 346 25.11 44.68 -9.52
CA GLU A 346 25.99 43.79 -8.76
C GLU A 346 26.31 44.41 -7.36
N PRO A 347 27.22 43.85 -6.52
CA PRO A 347 26.98 43.57 -5.10
C PRO A 347 27.85 44.47 -4.17
N PRO A 348 27.99 44.16 -2.87
CA PRO A 348 29.16 44.57 -2.13
C PRO A 348 30.05 43.38 -1.75
N ALA A 349 31.35 43.64 -1.95
CA ALA A 349 32.48 42.82 -1.61
C ALA A 349 32.76 42.76 -0.09
N ASP A 350 33.45 41.68 0.31
CA ASP A 350 34.86 41.71 0.77
C ASP A 350 35.11 40.93 2.07
N SER A 351 35.78 39.78 1.96
CA SER A 351 36.93 39.41 2.80
C SER A 351 37.49 38.02 2.42
N LEU A 352 38.73 38.08 1.97
CA LEU A 352 39.64 37.05 1.46
C LEU A 352 40.17 36.08 2.52
N LYS A 353 40.54 34.88 2.03
CA LYS A 353 41.72 34.03 2.36
C LYS A 353 41.62 32.78 1.46
N GLU A 354 42.17 32.73 0.25
CA GLU A 354 43.58 32.49 -0.11
C GLU A 354 44.12 31.15 0.42
N ILE A 355 43.97 30.08 -0.38
CA ILE A 355 44.85 28.90 -0.41
C ILE A 355 44.96 28.44 -1.88
N GLU A 356 46.20 28.36 -2.35
CA GLU A 356 46.67 28.08 -3.71
C GLU A 356 46.37 26.65 -4.19
N LEU A 357 46.05 26.53 -5.50
CA LEU A 357 46.29 25.33 -6.31
C LEU A 357 47.70 25.39 -6.91
N PRO A 358 48.31 24.23 -7.23
CA PRO A 358 49.25 24.15 -8.34
C PRO A 358 48.60 23.56 -9.60
N GLU A 359 49.03 24.15 -10.71
CA GLU A 359 48.71 23.94 -12.12
C GLU A 359 49.24 22.62 -12.73
N ALA A 360 48.55 22.25 -13.81
CA ALA A 360 49.02 21.66 -15.07
C ALA A 360 49.61 20.23 -15.10
N SER A 361 48.97 19.37 -15.90
CA SER A 361 49.50 18.91 -17.20
C SER A 361 48.49 18.01 -17.96
N GLN A 362 48.00 18.50 -19.10
CA GLN A 362 47.68 17.69 -20.29
C GLN A 362 49.02 17.27 -20.96
N PRO A 363 49.15 16.20 -21.77
CA PRO A 363 48.31 15.98 -22.97
C PRO A 363 48.10 14.53 -23.46
N THR A 364 47.32 14.45 -24.56
CA THR A 364 47.44 13.57 -25.75
C THR A 364 46.40 12.45 -25.93
N GLU A 365 45.58 12.69 -26.96
CA GLU A 365 44.74 11.77 -27.74
C GLU A 365 45.59 10.76 -28.53
N PRO A 366 45.10 9.53 -28.79
CA PRO A 366 45.21 9.01 -30.15
C PRO A 366 43.98 8.24 -30.66
N SER A 367 43.54 8.68 -31.84
CA SER A 367 43.18 7.91 -33.05
C SER A 367 42.34 6.62 -32.95
N GLN A 368 41.14 6.70 -33.54
CA GLN A 368 40.35 5.59 -34.08
C GLN A 368 41.11 4.75 -35.12
N PRO A 369 40.82 3.44 -35.20
CA PRO A 369 40.89 2.67 -36.44
C PRO A 369 39.51 2.42 -37.05
N GLN A 370 39.38 2.71 -38.35
CA GLN A 370 38.31 2.26 -39.24
C GLN A 370 38.32 0.73 -39.45
N PRO A 371 37.19 0.12 -39.86
CA PRO A 371 37.05 -1.33 -40.05
C PRO A 371 37.60 -1.79 -41.41
N PRO A 372 38.07 -3.06 -41.53
CA PRO A 372 38.31 -3.66 -42.83
C PRO A 372 37.00 -4.16 -43.49
N ALA A 373 36.98 -4.02 -44.80
CA ALA A 373 35.91 -4.36 -45.73
C ALA A 373 35.69 -5.87 -45.89
N ALA A 374 34.50 -6.19 -46.40
CA ALA A 374 34.05 -7.49 -46.86
C ALA A 374 34.90 -8.03 -48.02
N ASP A 375 35.12 -9.35 -48.02
CA ASP A 375 35.37 -10.14 -49.22
C ASP A 375 34.53 -11.42 -49.18
N SER A 376 34.12 -11.84 -50.37
CA SER A 376 33.05 -12.79 -50.69
C SER A 376 33.61 -14.18 -51.02
N GLY A 377 32.81 -15.23 -50.84
CA GLY A 377 33.07 -16.57 -51.36
C GLY A 377 32.43 -17.63 -50.47
N GLU A 378 31.14 -17.97 -50.66
CA GLU A 378 30.66 -18.96 -51.63
C GLU A 378 31.25 -20.36 -51.42
N SER A 379 30.48 -21.24 -50.76
CA SER A 379 30.11 -22.59 -51.25
C SER A 379 29.49 -23.43 -50.12
N ALA A 380 28.20 -23.74 -50.26
CA ALA A 380 27.65 -25.00 -49.75
C ALA A 380 28.17 -26.15 -50.64
N PRO A 381 28.29 -27.39 -50.14
CA PRO A 381 27.08 -28.23 -50.02
C PRO A 381 27.08 -29.19 -48.80
N ALA A 382 25.87 -29.50 -48.32
CA ALA A 382 25.56 -30.77 -47.65
C ALA A 382 25.50 -31.89 -48.72
N PRO A 383 25.62 -33.20 -48.44
CA PRO A 383 24.71 -33.88 -47.50
C PRO A 383 25.27 -35.13 -46.78
N ASP A 384 24.39 -35.71 -45.94
CA ASP A 384 24.06 -37.14 -45.92
C ASP A 384 24.52 -38.02 -44.73
N SER A 385 23.53 -38.82 -44.28
CA SER A 385 23.60 -40.12 -43.59
C SER A 385 24.03 -40.13 -42.12
N GLY A 386 23.40 -40.84 -41.18
CA GLY A 386 22.32 -41.84 -41.14
C GLY A 386 22.05 -42.15 -39.65
N ALA A 387 20.80 -42.36 -39.24
CA ALA A 387 20.17 -43.68 -39.05
C ALA A 387 20.83 -44.60 -37.99
N GLY A 388 20.01 -45.07 -37.04
CA GLY A 388 20.26 -46.23 -36.17
C GLY A 388 20.15 -45.87 -34.69
N GLU A 389 19.08 -46.18 -33.95
CA GLU A 389 18.54 -47.49 -33.54
C GLU A 389 18.63 -47.56 -31.99
N ALA A 390 17.46 -47.63 -31.34
CA ALA A 390 17.29 -48.24 -30.02
C ALA A 390 17.53 -49.77 -30.16
N PRO A 391 17.73 -50.61 -29.10
CA PRO A 391 16.84 -50.68 -27.94
C PRO A 391 17.47 -51.23 -26.62
N ALA A 392 16.59 -51.49 -25.65
CA ALA A 392 16.73 -52.34 -24.46
C ALA A 392 17.61 -51.75 -23.33
N GLY A 393 17.28 -51.87 -22.06
CA GLY A 393 16.44 -52.83 -21.35
C GLY A 393 17.15 -53.07 -20.01
N GLY A 394 16.43 -53.05 -18.89
CA GLY A 394 17.08 -53.19 -17.59
C GLY A 394 16.11 -53.07 -16.43
N GLU A 395 15.27 -54.09 -16.28
CA GLU A 395 14.68 -54.45 -15.00
C GLU A 395 15.79 -54.90 -14.05
N THR A 396 15.85 -54.37 -12.83
CA THR A 396 16.32 -55.13 -11.66
C THR A 396 15.44 -54.83 -10.45
N SER A 397 14.75 -55.89 -10.05
CA SER A 397 14.12 -56.16 -8.77
C SER A 397 15.17 -56.54 -7.73
N THR A 398 15.03 -56.06 -6.51
CA THR A 398 15.33 -56.70 -5.19
C THR A 398 14.99 -55.64 -4.14
N GLY A 399 13.98 -55.79 -3.29
CA GLY A 399 14.01 -56.56 -2.01
C GLY A 399 14.52 -55.61 -0.90
N GLU A 400 14.15 -55.65 0.37
CA GLU A 400 13.31 -56.49 1.22
C GLU A 400 13.43 -55.86 2.65
N ALA A 401 12.42 -56.07 3.51
CA ALA A 401 12.39 -55.95 4.99
C ALA A 401 12.65 -54.57 5.64
N ALA A 402 11.79 -54.02 6.49
CA ALA A 402 11.20 -54.55 7.73
C ALA A 402 12.22 -54.76 8.86
N GLU A 403 12.39 -53.73 9.69
CA GLU A 403 12.47 -53.84 11.15
C GLU A 403 11.93 -52.55 11.80
#